data_AF-A0A2V9I9F9-F1
#
_entry.id   AF-A0A2V9I9F9-F1
#
_cell.length_a   1.000
_cell.length_b   1.000
_cell.length_c   1.000
_cell.angle_alpha   90.00
_cell.angle_beta   90.00
_cell.angle_gamma   90.00
#
_symmetry.space_group_name_H-M   'P 1'
#
loop_
_entity.id
_entity.type
_entity.pdbx_description
1 polymer ?
#
loop_
_entity_poly.entity_id
_entity_poly.type
_entity_poly.pdbx_seq_one_letter_code
_entity_poly.pdbx_strand_id
1 'polypeptide(L)'
;EYPELSGLVLSLVDEKGNPQDGFLRLRDIYNLKLSAELVVLSACDTALGKDVKGEGLVGIVRGFMYAGAPRVVASLWKVDDDATAELMKQFYQRIFQGGLAPAAALREAQIAMWQQKQWRSPYYWAAFVLQGEWKWRM
;
A
#
# COMPACT_ATOMS: atom_id res chain seq x y z
N GLU A 1 23.64 -8.85 0.46
CA GLU A 1 22.34 -8.94 1.17
C GLU A 1 21.44 -9.90 0.43
N TYR A 2 20.43 -10.46 1.12
CA TYR A 2 19.53 -11.52 0.69
C TYR A 2 18.10 -10.95 0.50
N PRO A 3 17.75 -10.45 -0.71
CA PRO A 3 16.49 -9.75 -0.99
C PRO A 3 15.24 -10.60 -0.71
N GLU A 4 15.38 -11.92 -0.79
CA GLU A 4 14.36 -12.93 -0.48
C GLU A 4 13.88 -12.90 0.98
N LEU A 5 14.58 -12.17 1.85
CA LEU A 5 14.21 -11.98 3.25
C LEU A 5 13.31 -10.76 3.49
N SER A 6 12.99 -9.99 2.45
CA SER A 6 12.01 -8.89 2.56
C SER A 6 10.66 -9.45 3.04
N GLY A 7 10.08 -8.83 4.08
CA GLY A 7 8.84 -9.30 4.67
C GLY A 7 8.12 -8.26 5.53
N LEU A 8 6.82 -8.48 5.73
CA LEU A 8 5.99 -7.73 6.66
C LEU A 8 5.97 -8.44 8.01
N VAL A 9 6.07 -7.69 9.10
CA VAL A 9 5.84 -8.23 10.44
C VAL A 9 4.39 -7.98 10.79
N LEU A 10 3.62 -9.06 10.85
CA LEU A 10 2.25 -9.12 11.34
C LEU A 10 2.25 -9.36 12.85
N SER A 11 1.06 -9.50 13.45
CA SER A 11 0.95 -9.84 14.87
C SER A 11 1.80 -11.07 15.21
N LEU A 12 2.66 -10.95 16.22
CA LEU A 12 3.46 -12.06 16.76
C LEU A 12 2.64 -12.93 17.73
N VAL A 13 1.37 -12.59 17.92
CA VAL A 13 0.42 -13.32 18.75
C VAL A 13 -0.88 -13.58 17.98
N ASP A 14 -1.43 -14.78 18.14
CA ASP A 14 -2.74 -15.14 17.58
C ASP A 14 -3.90 -14.52 18.39
N GLU A 15 -5.14 -14.72 17.94
CA GLU A 15 -6.35 -14.24 18.64
C GLU A 15 -6.49 -14.80 20.08
N LYS A 16 -5.76 -15.86 20.42
CA LYS A 16 -5.78 -16.52 21.73
C LYS A 16 -4.55 -16.14 22.59
N GLY A 17 -3.68 -15.25 22.10
CA GLY A 17 -2.48 -14.80 22.78
C GLY A 17 -1.29 -15.76 22.70
N ASN A 18 -1.36 -16.81 21.86
CA ASN A 18 -0.23 -17.71 21.65
C ASN A 18 0.79 -17.07 20.70
N PRO A 19 2.10 -17.29 20.91
CA PRO A 19 3.11 -16.87 19.95
C PRO A 19 2.87 -17.49 18.57
N GLN A 20 2.89 -16.66 17.54
CA GLN A 20 2.84 -17.08 16.14
C GLN A 20 3.97 -16.44 15.33
N ASP A 21 4.38 -17.10 14.25
CA ASP A 21 5.32 -16.49 13.31
C ASP A 21 4.61 -15.37 12.54
N GLY A 22 4.87 -14.12 12.94
CA GLY A 22 4.33 -12.94 12.28
C GLY A 22 5.12 -12.50 11.05
N PHE A 23 6.22 -13.17 10.68
CA PHE A 23 7.00 -12.79 9.50
C PHE A 23 6.33 -13.29 8.21
N LEU A 24 5.66 -12.39 7.51
CA LEU A 24 5.16 -12.63 6.16
C LEU A 24 6.23 -12.23 5.14
N ARG A 25 7.02 -13.21 4.68
CA ARG A 25 8.09 -12.98 3.69
C ARG A 25 7.53 -12.96 2.28
N LEU A 26 8.31 -12.47 1.33
CA LEU A 26 7.90 -12.39 -0.07
C LEU A 26 7.40 -13.72 -0.64
N ARG A 27 8.07 -14.85 -0.35
CA ARG A 27 7.63 -16.21 -0.74
C ARG A 27 6.28 -16.59 -0.16
N ASP A 28 5.96 -16.11 1.05
CA ASP A 28 4.72 -16.41 1.73
C ASP A 28 3.59 -15.63 1.06
N ILE A 29 3.86 -14.37 0.68
CA ILE A 29 2.96 -13.53 -0.13
C ILE A 29 2.64 -14.20 -1.47
N TYR A 30 3.64 -14.74 -2.18
CA TYR A 30 3.44 -15.44 -3.46
C TYR A 30 2.53 -16.68 -3.35
N ASN A 31 2.48 -17.31 -2.18
CA ASN A 31 1.63 -18.47 -1.91
C ASN A 31 0.25 -18.09 -1.34
N LEU A 32 -0.01 -16.80 -1.09
CA LEU A 32 -1.34 -16.35 -0.69
C LEU A 32 -2.31 -16.47 -1.87
N LYS A 33 -3.57 -16.79 -1.54
CA LYS A 33 -4.72 -16.66 -2.43
C LYS A 33 -5.60 -15.54 -1.91
N LEU A 34 -5.32 -14.31 -2.33
CA LEU A 34 -6.04 -13.12 -1.90
C LEU A 34 -7.30 -12.93 -2.76
N SER A 35 -8.46 -12.91 -2.10
CA SER A 35 -9.71 -12.39 -2.68
C SER A 35 -9.90 -10.91 -2.36
N ALA A 36 -8.80 -10.15 -2.29
CA ALA A 36 -8.81 -8.74 -1.94
C ALA A 36 -8.81 -7.87 -3.20
N GLU A 37 -9.81 -7.00 -3.33
CA GLU A 37 -9.91 -6.08 -4.46
C GLU A 37 -8.87 -4.95 -4.42
N LEU A 38 -8.41 -4.58 -3.24
CA LEU A 38 -7.44 -3.52 -3.01
C LEU A 38 -6.55 -3.89 -1.83
N VAL A 39 -5.24 -3.80 -2.02
CA VAL A 39 -4.26 -3.85 -0.94
C VAL A 39 -3.70 -2.44 -0.75
N VAL A 40 -3.66 -1.95 0.49
CA VAL A 40 -3.04 -0.67 0.83
C VAL A 40 -1.89 -0.93 1.78
N LEU A 41 -0.69 -0.60 1.34
CA LEU A 41 0.53 -0.65 2.12
C LEU A 41 0.79 0.78 2.62
N SER A 42 0.35 1.09 3.84
CA SER A 42 0.41 2.45 4.40
C SER A 42 1.53 2.66 5.42
N ALA A 43 2.52 1.78 5.49
CA ALA A 43 3.65 1.93 6.40
C ALA A 43 4.77 2.79 5.79
N CYS A 44 5.57 3.39 6.67
CA CYS A 44 6.82 4.06 6.33
C CYS A 44 7.68 3.12 5.47
N ASP A 45 8.17 3.59 4.31
CA ASP A 45 8.97 2.81 3.37
C ASP A 45 8.28 1.59 2.71
N THR A 46 6.96 1.61 2.53
CA THR A 46 6.26 0.49 1.85
C THR A 46 6.39 0.47 0.34
N ALA A 47 6.49 1.64 -0.31
CA ALA A 47 7.03 1.79 -1.65
C ALA A 47 8.50 2.27 -1.65
N LEU A 48 9.15 2.21 -0.46
CA LEU A 48 10.54 2.26 0.04
C LEU A 48 11.38 1.00 0.37
N GLY A 49 11.12 -0.20 -0.14
CA GLY A 49 12.03 -1.34 0.06
C GLY A 49 13.46 -0.88 -0.18
N LYS A 50 14.32 -1.00 0.84
CA LYS A 50 15.68 -0.44 0.82
C LYS A 50 16.35 -0.83 -0.49
N ASP A 51 16.95 0.16 -1.12
CA ASP A 51 17.47 0.18 -2.48
C ASP A 51 18.43 -1.00 -2.75
N VAL A 52 17.85 -2.17 -3.08
CA VAL A 52 18.58 -3.31 -3.60
C VAL A 52 18.57 -3.16 -5.12
N LYS A 53 19.71 -2.72 -5.66
CA LYS A 53 19.98 -2.73 -7.11
C LYS A 53 19.70 -4.13 -7.67
N GLY A 54 18.57 -4.27 -8.35
CA GLY A 54 18.17 -5.50 -9.05
C GLY A 54 16.72 -5.92 -8.85
N GLU A 55 16.11 -5.67 -7.69
CA GLU A 55 14.76 -6.21 -7.36
C GLU A 55 13.88 -5.31 -6.46
N GLY A 56 14.39 -4.19 -5.95
CA GLY A 56 13.71 -3.36 -4.94
C GLY A 56 12.23 -3.10 -5.22
N LEU A 57 11.37 -3.13 -4.19
CA LEU A 57 9.98 -2.64 -4.12
C LEU A 57 8.89 -3.21 -5.02
N VAL A 58 9.25 -3.29 -6.26
CA VAL A 58 8.70 -4.13 -7.28
C VAL A 58 8.42 -5.54 -6.73
N GLY A 59 9.26 -6.10 -5.84
CA GLY A 59 9.03 -7.40 -5.21
C GLY A 59 7.71 -7.52 -4.41
N ILE A 60 7.50 -6.72 -3.36
CA ILE A 60 6.32 -6.86 -2.49
C ILE A 60 5.03 -6.47 -3.22
N VAL A 61 5.04 -5.37 -3.96
CA VAL A 61 3.87 -4.94 -4.75
C VAL A 61 3.51 -6.01 -5.79
N ARG A 62 4.49 -6.56 -6.52
CA ARG A 62 4.23 -7.67 -7.45
C ARG A 62 3.81 -8.94 -6.73
N GLY A 63 4.34 -9.23 -5.54
CA GLY A 63 3.93 -10.37 -4.72
C GLY A 63 2.44 -10.31 -4.41
N PHE A 64 1.94 -9.16 -3.94
CA PHE A 64 0.50 -8.98 -3.69
C PHE A 64 -0.34 -9.04 -4.96
N MET A 65 0.16 -8.49 -6.07
CA MET A 65 -0.53 -8.61 -7.36
C MET A 65 -0.61 -10.05 -7.84
N TYR A 66 0.48 -10.81 -7.71
CA TYR A 66 0.53 -12.24 -8.05
C TYR A 66 -0.39 -13.07 -7.16
N ALA A 67 -0.47 -12.73 -5.87
CA ALA A 67 -1.36 -13.36 -4.92
C ALA A 67 -2.86 -13.12 -5.22
N GLY A 68 -3.19 -12.26 -6.19
CA GLY A 68 -4.56 -12.04 -6.66
C GLY A 68 -5.11 -10.64 -6.41
N ALA A 69 -4.35 -9.72 -5.82
CA ALA A 69 -4.80 -8.33 -5.65
C ALA A 69 -4.73 -7.54 -6.98
N PRO A 70 -5.86 -7.08 -7.55
CA PRO A 70 -5.83 -6.38 -8.83
C PRO A 70 -5.31 -4.93 -8.71
N ARG A 71 -5.24 -4.40 -7.48
CA ARG A 71 -4.87 -3.03 -7.15
C ARG A 71 -4.05 -3.01 -5.86
N VAL A 72 -2.91 -2.32 -5.88
CA VAL A 72 -2.05 -2.12 -4.71
C VAL A 72 -1.71 -0.64 -4.59
N VAL A 73 -1.95 -0.02 -3.42
CA VAL A 73 -1.51 1.33 -3.09
C VAL A 73 -0.31 1.24 -2.15
N ALA A 74 0.74 2.03 -2.40
CA ALA A 74 1.94 2.06 -1.55
C ALA A 74 2.62 3.45 -1.55
N SER A 75 3.42 3.76 -0.53
CA SER A 75 4.10 5.07 -0.39
C SER A 75 5.58 5.07 -0.81
N LEU A 76 5.93 5.93 -1.77
CA LEU A 76 7.29 6.11 -2.32
C LEU A 76 8.30 6.70 -1.35
N TRP A 77 7.88 7.17 -0.17
CA TRP A 77 8.76 7.64 0.90
C TRP A 77 8.00 7.64 2.22
N LYS A 78 8.72 7.81 3.33
CA LYS A 78 8.11 8.08 4.62
C LYS A 78 7.39 9.43 4.60
N VAL A 79 6.08 9.40 4.83
CA VAL A 79 5.23 10.58 4.96
C VAL A 79 4.97 10.83 6.44
N ASP A 80 4.63 12.07 6.77
CA ASP A 80 4.08 12.44 8.08
C ASP A 80 2.80 11.62 8.41
N ASP A 81 2.67 11.22 9.67
CA ASP A 81 1.60 10.31 10.12
C ASP A 81 0.22 11.00 10.07
N ASP A 82 0.13 12.28 10.46
CA ASP A 82 -1.14 13.04 10.45
C ASP A 82 -1.59 13.28 9.00
N ALA A 83 -0.65 13.63 8.12
CA ALA A 83 -0.93 13.75 6.70
C ALA A 83 -1.38 12.42 6.08
N THR A 84 -0.75 11.31 6.47
CA THR A 84 -1.13 9.97 5.99
C THR A 84 -2.53 9.58 6.46
N ALA A 85 -2.85 9.83 7.73
CA ALA A 85 -4.16 9.56 8.29
C ALA A 85 -5.25 10.37 7.57
N GLU A 86 -5.00 11.65 7.32
CA GLU A 86 -5.95 12.52 6.61
C GLU A 86 -6.12 12.11 5.15
N LEU A 87 -5.04 11.79 4.42
CA LEU A 87 -5.12 11.28 3.05
C LEU A 87 -5.92 9.97 3.00
N MET A 88 -5.65 9.02 3.90
CA MET A 88 -6.32 7.72 3.92
C MET A 88 -7.80 7.83 4.27
N LYS A 89 -8.14 8.69 5.25
CA LYS A 89 -9.53 9.01 5.57
C LYS A 89 -10.27 9.52 4.33
N GLN A 90 -9.68 10.48 3.63
CA GLN A 90 -10.26 11.07 2.42
C GLN A 90 -10.36 10.08 1.25
N PHE A 91 -9.38 9.20 1.12
CA PHE A 91 -9.34 8.13 0.13
C PHE A 91 -10.47 7.12 0.36
N TYR A 92 -10.59 6.57 1.58
CA TYR A 92 -11.62 5.59 1.91
C TYR A 92 -13.03 6.19 1.90
N GLN A 93 -13.21 7.44 2.32
CA GLN A 93 -14.49 8.13 2.20
C GLN A 93 -14.97 8.19 0.75
N ARG A 94 -14.09 8.50 -0.19
CA ARG A 94 -14.42 8.56 -1.62
C ARG A 94 -14.74 7.20 -2.24
N ILE A 95 -14.11 6.13 -1.75
CA ILE A 95 -14.45 4.76 -2.17
C ILE A 95 -15.81 4.38 -1.60
N PHE A 96 -15.98 4.41 -0.28
CA PHE A 96 -17.15 3.81 0.37
C PHE A 96 -18.40 4.68 0.33
N GLN A 97 -18.25 6.00 0.36
CA GLN A 97 -19.38 6.94 0.32
C GLN A 97 -19.58 7.52 -1.09
N GLY A 98 -18.48 7.77 -1.81
CA GLY A 98 -18.51 8.33 -3.16
C GLY A 98 -18.65 7.29 -4.28
N GLY A 99 -18.43 6.00 -4.01
CA GLY A 99 -18.47 4.95 -5.02
C GLY A 99 -17.38 5.05 -6.08
N LEU A 100 -16.29 5.79 -5.81
CA LEU A 100 -15.22 6.00 -6.78
C LEU A 100 -14.32 4.77 -6.89
N ALA A 101 -13.84 4.51 -8.11
CA ALA A 101 -12.76 3.57 -8.33
C ALA A 101 -11.49 4.02 -7.58
N PRO A 102 -10.65 3.11 -7.07
CA PRO A 102 -9.50 3.48 -6.24
C PRO A 102 -8.54 4.49 -6.87
N ALA A 103 -8.23 4.43 -8.16
CA ALA A 103 -7.36 5.46 -8.75
C ALA A 103 -8.02 6.85 -8.76
N ALA A 104 -9.32 6.92 -9.04
CA ALA A 104 -10.07 8.17 -8.98
C ALA A 104 -10.14 8.71 -7.53
N ALA A 105 -10.42 7.82 -6.56
CA ALA A 105 -10.45 8.17 -5.15
C ALA A 105 -9.09 8.69 -4.64
N LEU A 106 -7.98 8.05 -5.02
CA LEU A 106 -6.64 8.48 -4.62
C LEU A 106 -6.30 9.84 -5.21
N ARG A 107 -6.57 10.04 -6.51
CA ARG A 107 -6.36 11.33 -7.19
C ARG A 107 -7.14 12.45 -6.50
N GLU A 108 -8.42 12.24 -6.21
CA GLU A 108 -9.23 13.28 -5.58
C GLU A 108 -8.81 13.56 -4.13
N ALA A 109 -8.39 12.53 -3.37
CA ALA A 109 -7.84 12.73 -2.03
C ALA A 109 -6.55 13.56 -2.08
N GLN A 110 -5.65 13.29 -3.03
CA GLN A 110 -4.43 14.09 -3.25
C GLN A 110 -4.74 15.54 -3.62
N ILE A 111 -5.71 15.76 -4.51
CA ILE A 111 -6.15 17.12 -4.88
C ILE A 111 -6.72 17.87 -3.68
N ALA A 112 -7.52 17.20 -2.84
CA ALA A 112 -8.07 17.83 -1.65
C ALA A 112 -7.00 18.13 -0.59
N MET A 113 -6.00 17.26 -0.42
CA MET A 113 -4.82 17.55 0.40
C MET A 113 -4.07 18.78 -0.11
N TRP A 114 -3.87 18.89 -1.43
CA TRP A 114 -3.21 20.04 -2.06
C TRP A 114 -3.93 21.38 -1.79
N GLN A 115 -5.25 21.36 -1.65
CA GLN A 115 -6.05 22.55 -1.34
C GLN A 115 -5.97 22.98 0.14
N GLN A 116 -5.56 22.10 1.05
CA GLN A 116 -5.39 22.42 2.46
C GLN A 116 -4.04 23.11 2.70
N LYS A 117 -4.05 24.27 3.36
CA LYS A 117 -2.83 25.05 3.62
C LYS A 117 -1.75 24.25 4.35
N GLN A 118 -2.16 23.41 5.31
CA GLN A 118 -1.28 22.54 6.09
C GLN A 118 -0.61 21.43 5.25
N TRP A 119 -1.30 20.89 4.23
CA TRP A 119 -0.84 19.74 3.44
C TRP A 119 -0.50 20.09 1.98
N ARG A 120 -0.37 21.38 1.67
CA ARG A 120 -0.17 21.87 0.30
C ARG A 120 1.09 21.33 -0.36
N SER A 121 2.13 21.05 0.41
CA SER A 121 3.39 20.49 -0.10
C SER A 121 3.17 19.08 -0.65
N PRO A 122 3.68 18.74 -1.85
CA PRO A 122 3.55 17.40 -2.43
C PRO A 122 4.19 16.31 -1.57
N TYR A 123 5.12 16.66 -0.67
CA TYR A 123 5.69 15.74 0.31
C TYR A 123 4.61 14.95 1.08
N TYR A 124 3.47 15.57 1.38
CA TYR A 124 2.42 14.99 2.23
C TYR A 124 1.46 14.03 1.51
N TRP A 125 1.38 14.07 0.18
CA TRP A 125 0.34 13.33 -0.56
C TRP A 125 0.85 12.64 -1.83
N ALA A 126 1.93 13.14 -2.45
CA ALA A 126 2.46 12.60 -3.69
C ALA A 126 3.24 11.29 -3.50
N ALA A 127 3.49 10.89 -2.25
CA ALA A 127 4.17 9.63 -1.96
C ALA A 127 3.33 8.43 -2.37
N PHE A 128 2.00 8.51 -2.24
CA PHE A 128 1.13 7.37 -2.47
C PHE A 128 0.86 7.18 -3.96
N VAL A 129 1.18 6.00 -4.45
CA VAL A 129 0.92 5.57 -5.83
C VAL A 129 0.06 4.32 -5.84
N LEU A 130 -0.78 4.20 -6.86
CA LEU A 130 -1.56 3.00 -7.13
C LEU A 130 -0.90 2.22 -8.28
N GLN A 131 -0.71 0.92 -8.08
CA GLN A 131 -0.22 -0.04 -9.06
C GLN A 131 -1.34 -1.04 -9.37
N GLY A 132 -1.50 -1.34 -10.66
CA GLY A 132 -2.58 -2.21 -11.15
C GLY A 132 -3.70 -1.44 -11.84
N GLU A 133 -4.93 -1.95 -11.75
CA GLU A 133 -6.11 -1.44 -12.48
C GLU A 133 -6.08 -1.73 -14.01
N TRP A 134 -5.64 -2.92 -14.39
CA TRP A 134 -5.73 -3.39 -15.78
C TRP A 134 -7.17 -3.80 -16.12
N LYS A 135 -7.96 -2.88 -16.66
CA LYS A 135 -9.18 -3.25 -17.40
C LYS A 135 -8.77 -3.79 -18.77
N TRP A 136 -8.63 -5.11 -18.89
CA TRP A 136 -8.78 -5.74 -20.20
C TRP A 136 -10.23 -5.56 -20.63
N ARG A 137 -10.51 -4.51 -21.39
CA ARG A 137 -11.72 -4.47 -22.22
C ARG A 137 -11.47 -5.45 -23.36
N MET A 138 -11.96 -6.67 -23.20
CA MET A 138 -12.39 -7.47 -24.35
C MET A 138 -13.74 -6.95 -24.83
#